data_AF-A0A0Q7ECF7-F1
#
_entry.id   AF-A0A0Q7ECF7-F1
#
_cell.length_a   1.000
_cell.length_b   1.000
_cell.length_c   1.000
_cell.angle_alpha   90.00
_cell.angle_beta   90.00
_cell.angle_gamma   90.00
#
_symmetry.space_group_name_H-M   'P 1'
#
loop_
_entity.id
_entity.type
_entity.pdbx_description
1 polymer ?
#
loop_
_entity_poly.entity_id
_entity_poly.type
_entity_poly.pdbx_seq_one_letter_code
_entity_poly.pdbx_strand_id
1 'polypeptide(L)' 'MSVHDQLLALAGRRAQEILALPPDQREAQYVAMRAEHRVKANALGMPGDAVEELVEEMEDTVRNLVARTEESGPDAA' A
#
# COMPACT_ATOMS: atom_id res chain seq x y z
N MET A 1 -0.18 -15.98 -11.95
CA MET A 1 0.01 -14.86 -11.02
C MET A 1 -0.62 -15.26 -9.69
N SER A 2 0.15 -15.32 -8.61
CA SER A 2 -0.36 -15.77 -7.31
C SER A 2 -1.34 -14.73 -6.71
N VAL A 3 -2.15 -15.14 -5.72
CA VAL A 3 -3.01 -14.21 -4.97
C VAL A 3 -2.16 -13.14 -4.27
N HIS A 4 -0.99 -13.52 -3.78
CA HIS A 4 0.00 -12.64 -3.18
C HIS A 4 0.49 -11.56 -4.17
N ASP A 5 0.92 -11.95 -5.38
CA ASP A 5 1.34 -11.01 -6.43
C ASP A 5 0.24 -10.01 -6.81
N GLN A 6 -1.01 -10.48 -6.85
CA GLN A 6 -2.16 -9.63 -7.19
C GLN A 6 -2.46 -8.60 -6.09
N LEU A 7 -2.32 -9.00 -4.82
CA LEU A 7 -2.53 -8.12 -3.69
C LEU A 7 -1.42 -7.07 -3.62
N LEU A 8 -0.15 -7.45 -3.78
CA LEU A 8 0.97 -6.51 -3.86
C LEU A 8 0.83 -5.51 -5.00
N ALA A 9 0.47 -5.96 -6.20
CA ALA A 9 0.27 -5.08 -7.35
C ALA A 9 -0.87 -4.07 -7.11
N LEU A 10 -1.96 -4.50 -6.45
CA LEU A 10 -3.04 -3.62 -6.05
C LEU A 10 -2.57 -2.60 -4.99
N ALA A 11 -1.74 -3.03 -4.04
CA ALA A 11 -1.16 -2.17 -3.02
C ALA A 11 -0.30 -1.06 -3.63
N GLY A 12 0.61 -1.42 -4.54
CA GLY A 12 1.48 -0.47 -5.22
C GLY A 12 0.68 0.57 -6.00
N ARG A 13 -0.39 0.15 -6.68
CA ARG A 13 -1.27 1.07 -7.40
C ARG A 13 -1.99 2.03 -6.46
N ARG A 14 -2.56 1.52 -5.37
CA ARG A 14 -3.22 2.34 -4.34
C ARG A 14 -2.25 3.31 -3.67
N ALA A 15 -1.03 2.88 -3.38
CA ALA A 15 0.02 3.73 -2.84
C ALA A 15 0.32 4.94 -3.75
N GLN A 16 0.39 4.72 -5.06
CA GLN A 16 0.59 5.80 -6.04
C GLN A 16 -0.59 6.78 -6.07
N GLU A 17 -1.83 6.28 -5.97
CA GLU A 17 -3.02 7.13 -5.85
C GLU A 17 -2.98 7.98 -4.57
N ILE A 18 -2.55 7.38 -3.44
CA ILE A 18 -2.41 8.08 -2.16
C ILE A 18 -1.30 9.13 -2.25
N LEU A 19 -0.16 8.82 -2.88
CA LEU A 19 0.93 9.77 -3.06
C LEU A 19 0.54 10.99 -3.90
N ALA A 20 -0.43 10.85 -4.81
CA ALA A 20 -0.98 11.96 -5.57
C ALA A 20 -1.88 12.89 -4.74
N LEU A 21 -2.31 12.47 -3.54
CA LEU A 21 -3.11 13.30 -2.63
C LEU A 21 -2.23 14.28 -1.84
N PRO A 22 -2.83 15.37 -1.32
CA PRO A 22 -2.17 16.27 -0.37
C PRO A 22 -1.68 15.51 0.88
N PRO A 23 -0.53 15.88 1.46
CA PRO A 23 0.08 15.16 2.57
C PRO A 23 -0.84 15.01 3.79
N ASP A 24 -1.70 16.00 4.06
CA ASP A 24 -2.73 15.99 5.11
C ASP A 24 -3.82 14.93 4.89
N GLN A 25 -3.99 14.43 3.67
CA GLN A 25 -4.97 13.39 3.32
C GLN A 25 -4.35 12.00 3.18
N ARG A 26 -3.01 11.91 3.06
CA ARG A 26 -2.32 10.64 2.79
C ARG A 26 -2.47 9.65 3.94
N GLU A 27 -2.32 10.12 5.18
CA GLU A 27 -2.36 9.25 6.37
C GLU A 27 -3.70 8.53 6.52
N ALA A 28 -4.81 9.26 6.40
CA ALA A 28 -6.15 8.68 6.46
C ALA A 28 -6.38 7.64 5.37
N GLN A 29 -5.84 7.88 4.17
CA GLN A 29 -5.99 6.98 3.03
C GLN A 29 -5.09 5.75 3.16
N TYR A 30 -3.91 5.86 3.78
CA TYR A 30 -3.08 4.70 4.12
C TYR A 30 -3.77 3.79 5.12
N VAL A 31 -4.40 4.35 6.15
CA VAL A 31 -5.18 3.58 7.14
C VAL A 31 -6.37 2.89 6.47
N ALA A 32 -7.09 3.57 5.58
CA ALA A 32 -8.21 2.99 4.84
C ALA A 32 -7.76 1.83 3.93
N MET A 33 -6.70 2.04 3.17
CA MET A 33 -6.10 1.02 2.29
C MET A 33 -5.69 -0.24 3.08
N ARG A 34 -5.07 -0.06 4.25
CA ARG A 34 -4.67 -1.17 5.14
C ARG A 34 -5.87 -2.01 5.58
N ALA A 35 -6.96 -1.35 5.96
CA ALA A 35 -8.20 -2.02 6.35
C ALA A 35 -8.82 -2.80 5.16
N GLU A 36 -8.88 -2.19 3.98
CA GLU A 36 -9.38 -2.85 2.76
C GLU A 36 -8.57 -4.10 2.39
N HIS A 37 -7.25 -4.03 2.44
CA HIS A 37 -6.38 -5.17 2.14
C HIS A 37 -6.54 -6.31 3.13
N ARG A 38 -6.64 -6.00 4.42
CA ARG A 38 -6.91 -7.01 5.46
C ARG A 38 -8.26 -7.71 5.21
N VAL A 39 -9.31 -6.96 4.93
CA VAL A 39 -10.64 -7.52 4.62
C VAL A 39 -10.56 -8.41 3.37
N LYS A 40 -9.88 -7.96 2.32
CA LYS A 40 -9.75 -8.70 1.07
C LYS A 40 -8.94 -10.00 1.23
N ALA A 41 -7.83 -9.96 1.97
CA ALA A 41 -7.00 -11.14 2.23
C ALA A 41 -7.77 -12.18 3.08
N ASN A 42 -8.53 -11.72 4.07
CA ASN A 42 -9.45 -12.59 4.82
C ASN A 42 -10.55 -13.19 3.93
N ALA A 43 -11.16 -12.40 3.04
CA ALA A 43 -12.18 -12.87 2.11
C ALA A 43 -11.65 -13.92 1.10
N LEU A 44 -10.35 -13.89 0.82
CA LEU A 44 -9.66 -14.86 -0.02
C LEU A 44 -9.25 -16.14 0.73
N GLY A 45 -9.59 -16.24 2.03
CA GLY A 45 -9.30 -17.41 2.85
C GLY A 45 -7.83 -17.56 3.23
N MET A 46 -7.06 -16.46 3.21
CA MET A 46 -5.67 -16.48 3.66
C MET A 46 -5.60 -16.72 5.18
N PRO A 47 -4.65 -17.53 5.66
CA PRO A 47 -4.44 -17.70 7.09
C PRO A 47 -4.03 -16.35 7.71
N GLY A 48 -4.49 -16.08 8.93
CA GLY A 48 -4.32 -14.77 9.58
C GLY A 48 -2.87 -14.31 9.66
N ASP A 49 -1.94 -15.24 9.84
CA ASP A 49 -0.49 -14.98 9.90
C ASP A 49 0.04 -14.50 8.53
N ALA A 50 -0.41 -15.11 7.44
CA ALA A 50 -0.07 -14.70 6.08
C ALA A 50 -0.76 -13.38 5.66
N VAL A 51 -1.88 -13.03 6.29
CA VAL A 51 -2.52 -11.72 6.09
C VAL A 51 -1.68 -10.63 6.73
N GLU A 52 -1.21 -10.82 7.97
CA GLU A 52 -0.38 -9.83 8.64
C GLU A 52 0.99 -9.68 7.95
N GLU A 53 1.63 -10.77 7.53
CA GLU A 53 2.88 -10.74 6.75
C GLU A 53 2.71 -9.98 5.43
N LEU A 54 1.63 -10.26 4.70
CA LEU A 54 1.33 -9.55 3.45
C LEU A 54 1.05 -8.06 3.69
N VAL A 55 0.31 -7.72 4.74
CA VAL A 55 0.03 -6.31 5.08
C VAL A 55 1.31 -5.58 5.44
N GLU A 56 2.21 -6.20 6.21
CA GLU A 56 3.51 -5.61 6.56
C GLU A 56 4.37 -5.37 5.31
N GLU A 57 4.44 -6.34 4.39
CA GLU A 57 5.17 -6.21 3.14
C GLU A 57 4.59 -5.11 2.21
N MET A 58 3.26 -4.98 2.18
CA MET A 58 2.59 -3.88 1.50
C MET A 58 2.95 -2.52 2.12
N GLU A 59 2.96 -2.42 3.46
CA GLU A 59 3.33 -1.20 4.19
C GLU A 59 4.78 -0.79 3.89
N ASP A 60 5.70 -1.74 3.84
CA ASP A 60 7.11 -1.47 3.52
C ASP A 60 7.27 -1.03 2.06
N THR A 61 6.57 -1.68 1.12
CA THR A 61 6.55 -1.28 -0.30
C THR A 61 6.04 0.15 -0.46
N VAL A 62 4.95 0.49 0.22
CA VAL A 62 4.35 1.83 0.22
C VAL A 62 5.32 2.86 0.81
N ARG A 63 5.91 2.58 1.98
CA ARG A 63 6.86 3.48 2.64
C ARG A 63 8.07 3.75 1.74
N ASN A 64 8.60 2.72 1.08
CA ASN A 64 9.69 2.87 0.13
C ASN A 64 9.30 3.71 -1.10
N LEU A 65 8.07 3.58 -1.59
CA LEU A 65 7.55 4.42 -2.68
C LEU A 65 7.39 5.89 -2.24
N VAL A 66 6.91 6.12 -1.01
CA VAL A 66 6.79 7.46 -0.43
C VAL A 66 8.16 8.10 -0.32
N ALA A 67 9.11 7.42 0.35
CA ALA A 67 10.47 7.91 0.55
C ALA A 67 11.12 8.31 -0.78
N ARG A 68 11.03 7.44 -1.81
CA ARG A 68 11.54 7.75 -3.15
C ARG A 68 10.87 8.96 -3.80
N THR A 69 9.57 9.15 -3.57
CA THR A 69 8.80 10.27 -4.13
C THR A 69 9.14 11.58 -3.43
N GLU A 70 9.37 11.55 -2.11
CA GLU A 70 9.76 12.72 -1.32
C GLU A 70 11.23 13.10 -1.54
N GLU A 71 12.13 12.12 -1.69
CA GLU A 71 13.53 12.33 -2.12
C GLU A 71 13.62 12.88 -3.55
N SER A 72 12.62 12.61 -4.38
CA SER A 72 12.48 13.16 -5.75
C SER A 72 11.65 14.44 -5.80
N GLY A 73 11.53 15.18 -4.69
CA GLY A 73 10.83 16.47 -4.60
C GLY A 73 11.22 17.45 -5.73
N PRO A 74 10.36 18.43 -6.06
CA PRO A 74 10.28 19.06 -7.38
C PRO A 74 11.50 19.92 -7.73
N ASP A 75 12.57 19.29 -8.23
CA ASP A 75 13.67 19.94 -8.95
C ASP A 75 13.59 19.62 -10.45
N ALA A 76 12.40 19.83 -11.03
CA ALA A 76 12.18 19.70 -12.47
C ALA A 76 10.89 20.43 -12.91
N ALA A 77 10.80 21.75 -12.71
CA ALA A 77 9.94 22.64 -13.51
C ALA A 77 10.32 24.12 -13.29
#